data_AF-A0A8J5BYP3-F1
#
_entry.id   AF-A0A8J5BYP3-F1
#
_cell.length_a   1.000
_cell.length_b   1.000
_cell.length_c   1.000
_cell.angle_alpha   90.00
_cell.angle_beta   90.00
_cell.angle_gamma   90.00
#
_symmetry.space_group_name_H-M   'P 1'
#
loop_
_entity.id
_entity.type
_entity.pdbx_description
1 polymer ?
#
loop_
_entity_poly.entity_id
_entity_poly.type
_entity_poly.pdbx_seq_one_letter_code
_entity_poly.pdbx_strand_id
1 'polypeptide(L)' 'MINANPGFWNGPIRYFRWSAHNRPHLFFAFAIGIAGPVAALTLAPLRRKFLYPDHSPLPQSYPLPQRAREQLTGFDDE' A
#
# COMPACT_ATOMS: atom_id res chain seq x y z
N MET A 1 -26.30 24.82 23.34
CA MET A 1 -24.92 25.07 22.82
C MET A 1 -25.00 25.33 21.32
N ILE A 2 -24.20 26.29 20.80
CA ILE A 2 -24.33 26.81 19.42
C ILE A 2 -24.08 25.76 18.33
N ASN A 3 -23.23 24.74 18.55
CA ASN A 3 -22.92 23.69 17.56
C ASN A 3 -23.00 22.28 18.15
N ALA A 4 -24.21 21.79 18.42
CA ALA A 4 -24.41 20.41 18.89
C ALA A 4 -24.16 19.38 17.77
N ASN A 5 -23.82 18.14 18.16
CA ASN A 5 -23.60 17.03 17.24
C ASN A 5 -24.93 16.68 16.50
N PRO A 6 -24.98 16.74 15.15
CA PRO A 6 -26.21 16.45 14.40
C PRO A 6 -26.57 14.95 14.35
N GLY A 7 -25.68 14.06 14.80
CA GLY A 7 -25.84 12.61 14.75
C GLY A 7 -25.52 12.04 13.37
N PHE A 8 -24.73 10.95 13.32
CA PHE A 8 -24.30 10.32 12.07
C PHE A 8 -25.48 9.71 11.29
N TRP A 9 -26.33 8.95 11.97
CA TRP A 9 -27.44 8.22 11.36
C TRP A 9 -28.59 9.11 10.86
N ASN A 10 -28.66 10.37 11.30
CA ASN A 10 -29.67 11.33 10.86
C ASN A 10 -29.29 12.06 9.56
N GLY A 11 -28.01 12.00 9.16
CA GLY A 11 -27.51 12.72 8.00
C GLY A 11 -25.97 12.67 7.90
N PRO A 12 -25.40 11.63 7.28
CA PRO A 12 -23.95 11.41 7.24
C PRO A 12 -23.17 12.58 6.63
N ILE A 13 -23.67 13.18 5.54
CA ILE A 13 -23.02 14.32 4.88
C ILE A 13 -23.00 15.55 5.79
N ARG A 14 -24.11 15.81 6.50
CA ARG A 14 -24.19 16.91 7.47
C ARG A 14 -23.26 16.67 8.66
N TYR A 15 -23.16 15.43 9.12
CA TYR A 15 -22.23 15.03 10.17
C TYR A 15 -20.78 15.21 9.74
N PHE A 16 -20.39 14.78 8.54
CA PHE A 16 -19.02 14.99 8.05
C PHE A 16 -18.66 16.47 7.91
N ARG A 17 -19.56 17.30 7.38
CA ARG A 17 -19.36 18.76 7.34
C ARG A 17 -19.18 19.33 8.75
N TRP A 18 -20.03 18.93 9.70
CA TRP A 18 -19.91 19.37 11.09
C TRP A 18 -18.59 18.92 11.73
N SER A 19 -18.18 17.67 11.51
CA SER A 19 -16.95 17.08 12.04
C SER A 19 -15.70 17.76 11.47
N ALA A 20 -15.69 18.09 10.18
CA ALA A 20 -14.60 18.83 9.55
C ALA A 20 -14.39 20.22 10.18
N HIS A 21 -15.47 20.95 10.48
CA HIS A 21 -15.38 22.30 11.06
C HIS A 21 -15.19 22.32 12.59
N ASN A 22 -15.86 21.42 13.33
CA ASN A 22 -15.90 21.46 14.81
C ASN A 22 -14.91 20.49 15.46
N ARG A 23 -14.47 19.44 14.74
CA ARG A 23 -13.55 18.40 15.23
C ARG A 23 -12.52 18.01 14.15
N PRO A 24 -11.76 18.99 13.59
CA PRO A 24 -10.85 18.74 12.47
C PRO A 24 -9.79 17.68 12.80
N HIS A 25 -9.28 17.68 14.04
CA HIS A 25 -8.29 16.72 14.51
C HIS A 25 -8.74 15.25 14.37
N LEU A 26 -10.03 14.95 14.58
CA LEU A 26 -10.57 13.60 14.35
C LEU A 26 -10.85 13.36 12.87
N PHE A 27 -11.53 14.30 12.22
CA PHE A 27 -11.98 14.11 10.84
C PHE A 27 -10.81 13.85 9.88
N PHE A 28 -9.75 14.66 9.93
CA PHE A 28 -8.61 14.51 9.04
C PHE A 28 -7.72 13.31 9.41
N ALA A 29 -7.62 12.95 10.69
CA ALA A 29 -6.94 11.72 11.10
C ALA A 29 -7.62 10.48 10.51
N PHE A 30 -8.96 10.41 10.57
CA PHE A 30 -9.72 9.33 9.93
C PHE A 30 -9.59 9.36 8.41
N ALA A 31 -9.68 10.53 7.78
CA ALA A 31 -9.56 10.66 6.33
C ALA A 31 -8.21 10.15 5.82
N ILE A 32 -7.09 10.56 6.45
CA ILE A 32 -5.75 10.11 6.09
C ILE A 32 -5.58 8.61 6.38
N GLY A 33 -6.05 8.14 7.54
CA GLY A 33 -5.97 6.74 7.93
C GLY A 33 -6.73 5.80 6.99
N ILE A 34 -7.87 6.23 6.45
CA ILE A 34 -8.68 5.45 5.52
C ILE A 34 -8.14 5.57 4.08
N ALA A 35 -7.64 6.75 3.68
CA ALA A 35 -7.16 6.99 2.32
C ALA A 35 -6.03 6.02 1.92
N GLY A 36 -5.10 5.72 2.83
CA GLY A 36 -3.97 4.81 2.56
C GLY A 36 -4.40 3.39 2.15
N PRO A 37 -5.11 2.64 3.03
CA PRO A 37 -5.59 1.29 2.71
C PRO A 37 -6.51 1.24 1.48
N VAL A 38 -7.42 2.22 1.34
CA VAL A 38 -8.33 2.29 0.18
C VAL A 38 -7.54 2.51 -1.11
N ALA A 39 -6.58 3.44 -1.11
CA ALA A 39 -5.73 3.69 -2.27
C ALA A 39 -4.84 2.49 -2.58
N ALA A 40 -4.28 1.82 -1.58
CA ALA A 40 -3.46 0.62 -1.78
C ALA A 40 -4.26 -0.51 -2.46
N LEU A 41 -5.50 -0.75 -2.03
CA LEU A 41 -6.34 -1.80 -2.61
C LEU A 41 -6.85 -1.45 -4.01
N THR A 42 -7.18 -0.18 -4.26
CA THR A 42 -7.79 0.24 -5.54
C THR A 42 -6.75 0.63 -6.59
N LEU A 43 -5.72 1.38 -6.22
CA LEU A 43 -4.74 1.93 -7.17
C LEU A 43 -3.59 0.98 -7.49
N ALA A 44 -3.20 0.08 -6.58
CA ALA A 44 -2.11 -0.86 -6.85
C ALA A 44 -2.37 -1.79 -8.06
N PRO A 45 -3.56 -2.42 -8.23
CA PRO A 45 -3.82 -3.23 -9.41
C PRO A 45 -3.91 -2.38 -10.69
N LEU A 46 -4.44 -1.15 -10.62
CA LEU A 46 -4.47 -0.23 -11.75
C LEU A 46 -3.06 0.13 -12.21
N ARG A 47 -2.16 0.46 -11.27
CA ARG A 47 -0.76 0.77 -11.56
C ARG A 47 -0.07 -0.39 -12.27
N ARG A 48 -0.22 -1.62 -11.76
CA ARG A 48 0.40 -2.83 -12.33
C ARG A 48 -0.09 -3.14 -13.75
N LYS A 49 -1.35 -2.83 -14.06
CA LYS A 49 -1.96 -3.14 -15.36
C LYS A 49 -1.68 -2.09 -16.43
N PHE A 50 -1.72 -0.81 -16.07
CA PHE A 50 -1.73 0.27 -17.05
C PHE A 50 -0.45 1.11 -17.08
N LEU A 51 0.36 1.09 -16.01
CA LEU A 51 1.56 1.93 -15.91
C LEU A 51 2.83 1.07 -16.00
N TYR A 52 3.13 0.31 -14.95
CA TYR A 52 4.36 -0.49 -14.88
C TYR A 52 4.20 -1.68 -13.93
N PRO A 53 4.88 -2.81 -14.22
CA PRO A 53 4.89 -3.98 -13.36
C PRO A 53 5.72 -3.74 -12.09
N ASP A 54 5.60 -4.67 -11.13
CA ASP A 54 6.46 -4.68 -9.95
C ASP A 54 7.90 -5.06 -10.32
N HIS A 55 8.86 -4.63 -9.50
CA HIS A 55 10.28 -4.94 -9.70
C HIS A 55 10.57 -6.45 -9.61
N SER A 56 11.58 -6.90 -10.35
CA SER A 56 12.13 -8.25 -10.18
C SER A 56 12.79 -8.40 -8.80
N PRO A 57 12.68 -9.58 -8.17
CA PRO A 57 13.29 -9.80 -6.86
C PRO A 57 14.83 -9.71 -6.94
N LEU A 58 15.43 -9.00 -5.99
CA LEU A 58 16.88 -8.98 -5.85
C LEU A 58 17.39 -10.34 -5.32
N PRO A 59 18.58 -10.79 -5.73
CA PRO A 59 19.19 -11.97 -5.13
C PRO A 59 19.52 -11.71 -3.67
N GLN A 60 18.91 -12.46 -2.76
CA GLN A 60 19.17 -12.36 -1.32
C GLN A 60 20.42 -13.15 -0.91
N SER A 61 20.84 -14.11 -1.72
CA SER A 61 21.98 -14.99 -1.48
C SER A 61 22.67 -15.35 -2.79
N TYR A 62 23.80 -16.06 -2.70
CA TYR A 62 24.47 -16.59 -3.88
C TYR A 62 23.48 -17.47 -4.68
N PRO A 63 23.23 -17.17 -5.98
CA PRO A 63 22.23 -17.87 -6.76
C PRO A 63 22.76 -19.26 -7.14
N LEU A 64 22.61 -20.22 -6.24
CA LEU A 64 23.05 -21.59 -6.47
C LEU A 64 22.19 -22.24 -7.57
N PRO A 65 22.79 -22.64 -8.71
CA PRO A 65 22.05 -23.28 -9.78
C PRO A 65 21.40 -24.58 -9.31
N GLN A 66 20.11 -24.78 -9.63
CA GLN A 66 19.39 -26.02 -9.34
C GLN A 66 19.67 -27.07 -10.43
N ARG A 67 20.94 -27.44 -10.59
CA ARG A 67 21.41 -28.46 -11.54
C ARG A 67 22.43 -29.39 -10.91
N ALA A 68 22.58 -30.58 -11.49
CA ALA A 68 23.66 -31.48 -11.14
C ALA A 68 25.03 -30.88 -11.53
N ARG A 69 26.09 -31.35 -10.88
CA ARG A 69 27.46 -30.95 -11.24
C ARG A 69 27.79 -31.47 -12.64
N GLU A 70 28.44 -30.64 -13.42
CA GLU A 70 29.06 -31.01 -14.69
C GLU A 70 30.56 -31.19 -14.49
N GLN A 71 31.16 -32.16 -15.17
CA GLN A 71 32.61 -32.27 -15.26
C GLN A 71 33.16 -31.11 -16.10
N LEU A 72 34.16 -30.41 -15.56
CA LEU A 72 34.82 -29.25 -16.17
C LEU A 72 36.34 -29.51 -16.19
N THR A 73 37.07 -28.85 -17.10
CA THR A 73 38.55 -28.84 -17.17
C THR A 73 39.02 -27.42 -17.51
N GLY A 74 40.30 -27.11 -17.31
CA GLY A 74 40.91 -25.83 -17.71
C GLY A 74 41.71 -25.10 -16.62
N PHE A 75 41.84 -25.69 -15.42
CA PHE A 75 42.65 -25.21 -14.29
C PHE A 75 43.11 -26.38 -13.39
N ASP A 76 43.36 -27.55 -13.98
CA ASP A 76 43.83 -28.73 -13.26
C ASP A 76 45.35 -28.60 -12.99
N ASP A 77 45.83 -29.11 -11.84
CA ASP A 77 47.27 -29.18 -11.55
C ASP A 77 47.96 -30.21 -12.48
N GLU A 78 49.25 -30.01 -12.80
CA GLU A 78 50.05 -30.95 -13.63
C GLU A 78 50.24 -32.32 -12.99
#